data_AF-A0A952TGH7-F1
#
_entry.id   AF-A0A952TGH7-F1
#
_cell.length_a   1.000
_cell.length_b   1.000
_cell.length_c   1.000
_cell.angle_alpha   90.00
_cell.angle_beta   90.00
_cell.angle_gamma   90.00
#
_symmetry.space_group_name_H-M   'P 1'
#
loop_
_entity.id
_entity.type
_entity.pdbx_description
1 polymer ?
#
loop_
_entity_poly.entity_id
_entity_poly.type
_entity_poly.pdbx_seq_one_letter_code
_entity_poly.pdbx_strand_id
1 'polypeptide(L)'
;MNIERLVKLLNLTASNSDGEALNAIRLANSILRKANRTWSDLISGGVARQDSGPSIQEMLEFLQNCDLHSGTRRFIDSLEDFHSKNGFLTDRQMTKLKEIYQHYCRR
;
A
#
# COMPACT_ATOMS: atom_id res chain seq x y z
N MET A 1 15.14 2.52 18.43
CA MET A 1 15.43 1.71 17.22
C MET A 1 16.82 2.09 16.72
N ASN A 2 17.79 1.17 16.74
CA ASN A 2 19.17 1.47 16.31
C ASN A 2 19.30 1.30 14.79
N ILE A 3 18.89 2.33 14.04
CA ILE A 3 18.94 2.36 12.57
C ILE A 3 20.37 2.12 12.05
N GLU A 4 21.38 2.65 12.73
CA GLU A 4 22.79 2.46 12.38
C GLU A 4 23.21 0.98 12.35
N ARG A 5 22.66 0.17 13.27
CA ARG A 5 22.92 -1.27 13.33
C ARG A 5 22.23 -2.01 12.18
N LEU A 6 21.05 -1.55 11.76
CA LEU A 6 20.33 -2.09 10.61
C LEU A 6 21.04 -1.76 9.29
N VAL A 7 21.51 -0.53 9.13
CA VAL A 7 22.28 -0.09 7.95
C VAL A 7 23.60 -0.86 7.84
N LYS A 8 24.32 -1.08 8.95
CA LYS A 8 25.52 -1.93 8.96
C LYS A 8 25.22 -3.37 8.56
N LEU A 9 24.11 -3.94 9.03
CA LEU A 9 23.71 -5.30 8.65
C LEU A 9 23.34 -5.39 7.18
N LEU A 10 22.63 -4.40 6.64
CA LEU A 10 22.32 -4.32 5.21
C LEU A 10 23.57 -4.26 4.34
N ASN A 11 24.59 -3.48 4.73
CA ASN A 11 25.86 -3.46 4.02
C ASN A 11 26.59 -4.81 4.06
N LEU A 12 26.46 -5.58 5.15
CA LEU A 12 27.02 -6.93 5.25
C LEU A 12 26.27 -7.96 4.39
N THR A 13 24.97 -7.73 4.10
CA THR A 13 24.23 -8.58 3.15
C THR A 13 24.71 -8.47 1.71
N ALA A 14 25.45 -7.41 1.37
CA ALA A 14 26.06 -7.22 0.05
C ALA A 14 27.47 -7.83 -0.07
N SER A 15 27.99 -8.45 1.01
CA SER A 15 29.31 -9.10 1.02
C SER A 15 29.27 -10.45 0.31
N ASN A 16 30.38 -10.84 -0.34
CA ASN A 16 30.53 -12.10 -1.09
C ASN A 16 30.58 -13.38 -0.21
N SER A 17 30.38 -13.26 1.11
CA SER A 17 30.32 -14.40 2.01
C SER A 17 28.88 -14.76 2.32
N ASP A 18 28.37 -15.80 1.66
CA ASP A 18 26.96 -16.26 1.76
C ASP A 18 26.51 -16.54 3.20
N GLY A 19 27.39 -17.09 4.04
CA GLY A 19 27.10 -17.37 5.45
C GLY A 19 26.94 -16.09 6.30
N GLU A 20 27.72 -15.06 6.01
CA GLU A 20 27.62 -13.77 6.70
C GLU A 20 26.40 -12.97 6.21
N ALA A 21 26.14 -12.98 4.90
CA ALA A 21 24.98 -12.34 4.30
C ALA A 21 23.67 -12.93 4.84
N LEU A 22 23.57 -14.26 4.95
CA LEU A 22 22.39 -14.92 5.50
C LEU A 22 22.18 -14.60 6.98
N ASN A 23 23.25 -14.59 7.78
CA ASN A 23 23.16 -14.21 9.19
C ASN A 23 22.79 -12.73 9.37
N ALA A 24 23.28 -11.84 8.52
CA ALA A 24 22.94 -10.43 8.53
C ALA A 24 21.46 -10.20 8.18
N ILE A 25 20.91 -10.89 7.18
CA ILE A 25 19.47 -10.84 6.84
C ILE A 25 18.60 -11.33 8.01
N ARG A 26 18.98 -12.44 8.65
CA ARG A 26 18.25 -12.99 9.81
C ARG A 26 18.25 -12.02 10.99
N LEU A 27 19.37 -11.35 11.25
CA LEU A 27 19.46 -10.37 12.33
C LEU A 27 18.68 -9.09 11.99
N ALA A 28 18.72 -8.63 10.75
CA ALA A 28 17.90 -7.51 10.28
C ALA A 28 16.40 -7.79 10.43
N ASN A 29 15.96 -9.00 10.06
CA ASN A 29 14.58 -9.48 10.29
C ASN A 29 14.20 -9.49 11.78
N SER A 30 15.11 -9.93 12.66
CA SER A 30 14.86 -9.94 14.11
C SER A 30 14.71 -8.52 14.66
N ILE A 31 15.51 -7.57 14.21
CA ILE A 31 15.44 -6.16 14.60
C ILE A 31 14.11 -5.53 14.15
N LEU A 32 13.69 -5.80 12.91
CA LEU A 32 12.41 -5.32 12.37
C LEU A 32 11.22 -5.88 13.16
N ARG A 33 11.23 -7.19 13.45
CA ARG A 33 10.18 -7.83 14.27
C ARG A 33 10.10 -7.25 15.68
N LYS A 34 11.25 -7.02 16.33
CA LYS A 34 11.29 -6.38 17.67
C LYS A 34 10.76 -4.94 17.65
N ALA A 35 10.85 -4.26 16.52
CA ALA A 35 10.30 -2.93 16.33
C ALA A 35 8.83 -2.92 15.87
N ASN A 36 8.21 -4.10 15.69
CA ASN A 36 6.90 -4.27 15.06
C ASN A 36 6.79 -3.55 13.69
N ARG A 37 7.88 -3.60 12.91
CA ARG A 37 7.98 -3.01 11.57
C ARG A 37 8.30 -4.11 10.55
N THR A 38 7.86 -3.90 9.33
CA THR A 38 8.15 -4.76 8.19
C THR A 38 9.24 -4.13 7.31
N TRP A 39 9.81 -4.92 6.39
CA TRP A 39 10.66 -4.37 5.33
C TRP A 39 9.94 -3.35 4.47
N SER A 40 8.62 -3.53 4.27
CA SER A 40 7.79 -2.56 3.57
C SER A 40 7.80 -1.23 4.32
N ASP A 41 7.61 -1.21 5.64
CA ASP A 41 7.65 0.02 6.43
C ASP A 41 9.02 0.73 6.38
N LEU A 42 10.10 -0.03 6.20
CA LEU A 42 11.47 0.47 6.09
C LEU A 42 11.76 1.04 4.69
N ILE A 43 11.37 0.32 3.63
CA ILE A 43 11.60 0.68 2.22
C ILE A 43 10.64 1.77 1.77
N SER A 44 9.40 1.74 2.28
CA SER A 44 8.42 2.82 2.13
C SER A 44 8.78 4.07 2.93
N GLY A 45 9.93 4.07 3.63
CA GLY A 45 10.59 5.27 4.11
C GLY A 45 9.65 6.22 4.86
N GLY A 46 9.12 5.81 6.01
CA GLY A 46 8.57 6.76 6.97
C GLY A 46 7.42 7.63 6.46
N VAL A 47 6.54 7.08 5.63
CA VAL A 47 5.23 7.70 5.41
C VAL A 47 4.16 6.62 5.46
N ALA A 48 3.67 6.36 6.67
CA ALA A 48 2.22 6.29 6.84
C ALA A 48 1.68 7.68 6.51
N ARG A 49 1.72 8.04 5.22
CA ARG A 49 0.92 9.14 4.70
C ARG A 49 -0.47 8.57 4.86
N GLN A 50 -1.17 8.99 5.90
CA GLN A 50 -2.59 9.20 5.75
C GLN A 50 -2.68 10.11 4.52
N ASP A 51 -2.87 9.49 3.35
CA ASP A 51 -3.29 10.19 2.15
C ASP A 51 -4.46 11.04 2.65
N SER A 52 -4.31 12.36 2.66
CA SER A 52 -5.38 13.26 3.07
C SER A 52 -6.52 13.29 2.04
N GLY A 53 -6.46 12.36 1.07
CA GLY A 53 -7.51 12.09 0.12
C GLY A 53 -8.48 11.04 0.69
N PRO A 54 -9.70 11.01 0.13
CA PRO A 54 -10.69 10.02 0.51
C PRO A 54 -10.15 8.60 0.32
N SER A 55 -10.47 7.72 1.26
CA SER A 55 -10.27 6.29 1.17
C SER A 55 -11.08 5.67 0.02
N ILE A 56 -10.77 4.42 -0.33
CA ILE A 56 -11.54 3.67 -1.34
C ILE A 56 -13.03 3.66 -0.97
N GLN A 57 -13.33 3.43 0.31
CA GLN A 57 -14.70 3.35 0.81
C GLN A 57 -15.45 4.66 0.61
N GLU A 58 -14.82 5.78 0.99
CA GLU A 58 -15.40 7.13 0.81
C GLU A 58 -15.62 7.46 -0.68
N MET A 59 -14.71 7.07 -1.57
CA MET A 59 -14.89 7.26 -3.02
C MET A 59 -16.05 6.43 -3.57
N LEU A 60 -16.18 5.16 -3.14
CA LEU A 60 -17.26 4.27 -3.59
C LEU A 60 -18.62 4.78 -3.09
N GLU A 61 -18.73 5.11 -1.80
CA GLU A 61 -19.96 5.66 -1.22
C GLU A 61 -20.38 6.97 -1.90
N PHE A 62 -19.44 7.88 -2.18
CA PHE A 62 -19.73 9.10 -2.93
C PHE A 62 -20.29 8.79 -4.32
N LEU A 63 -19.63 7.91 -5.07
CA LEU A 63 -20.05 7.54 -6.42
C LEU A 63 -21.39 6.81 -6.42
N GLN A 64 -21.67 5.99 -5.41
CA GLN A 64 -22.97 5.34 -5.27
C GLN A 64 -24.13 6.33 -5.06
N ASN A 65 -23.86 7.52 -4.55
CA ASN A 65 -24.85 8.57 -4.38
C ASN A 65 -24.92 9.55 -5.57
N CYS A 66 -24.03 9.39 -6.56
CA CYS A 66 -24.04 10.20 -7.78
C CYS A 66 -24.98 9.62 -8.84
N ASP A 67 -25.57 10.50 -9.66
CA ASP A 67 -26.30 10.10 -10.87
C ASP A 67 -25.33 9.68 -11.98
N LEU A 68 -24.85 8.44 -11.86
CA LEU A 68 -23.94 7.81 -12.80
C LEU A 68 -24.72 7.19 -13.95
N HIS A 69 -24.19 7.30 -15.17
CA HIS A 69 -24.73 6.51 -16.28
C HIS A 69 -24.63 5.00 -15.98
N SER A 70 -25.61 4.23 -16.46
CA SER A 70 -25.81 2.81 -16.12
C SER A 70 -24.56 1.93 -16.28
N GLY A 71 -23.73 2.21 -17.30
CA GLY A 71 -22.45 1.52 -17.52
C GLY A 71 -21.39 1.78 -16.44
N THR A 72 -21.23 3.05 -16.01
CA THR A 72 -20.30 3.37 -14.92
C THR A 72 -20.83 2.85 -13.60
N ARG A 73 -22.16 2.90 -13.39
CA ARG A 73 -22.74 2.35 -12.16
C ARG A 73 -22.39 0.87 -11.98
N ARG A 74 -22.61 0.05 -13.01
CA ARG A 74 -22.26 -1.38 -12.99
C ARG A 74 -20.76 -1.62 -12.75
N PHE A 75 -19.90 -0.76 -13.29
CA PHE A 75 -18.47 -0.83 -13.05
C PHE A 75 -18.12 -0.53 -11.59
N ILE A 76 -18.72 0.50 -10.98
CA ILE A 76 -18.53 0.83 -9.56
C ILE A 76 -19.04 -0.29 -8.65
N ASP A 77 -20.24 -0.83 -8.91
CA ASP A 77 -20.79 -1.95 -8.14
C ASP A 77 -19.86 -3.19 -8.24
N SER A 78 -19.26 -3.44 -9.41
CA SER A 78 -18.27 -4.51 -9.60
C SER A 78 -16.96 -4.26 -8.83
N LEU A 79 -16.53 -3.01 -8.67
CA LEU A 79 -15.34 -2.68 -7.89
C LEU A 79 -15.59 -2.86 -6.40
N GLU A 80 -16.77 -2.48 -5.91
CA GLU A 80 -17.16 -2.67 -4.52
C GLU A 80 -17.25 -4.15 -4.16
N ASP A 81 -17.91 -4.98 -4.98
CA ASP A 81 -17.97 -6.43 -4.76
C ASP A 81 -16.57 -7.06 -4.73
N PHE A 82 -15.70 -6.65 -5.66
CA PHE A 82 -14.31 -7.13 -5.67
C PHE A 82 -13.54 -6.69 -4.42
N HIS A 83 -13.66 -5.42 -4.01
CA HIS A 83 -13.01 -4.89 -2.82
C HIS A 83 -13.51 -5.59 -1.55
N SER A 84 -14.82 -5.81 -1.43
CA SER A 84 -15.41 -6.53 -0.29
C SER A 84 -14.93 -7.97 -0.18
N LYS A 85 -14.60 -8.63 -1.30
CA LYS A 85 -14.13 -10.01 -1.32
C LYS A 85 -12.62 -10.14 -1.09
N ASN A 86 -11.83 -9.24 -1.66
CA ASN A 86 -10.37 -9.35 -1.67
C ASN A 86 -9.68 -8.46 -0.62
N GLY A 87 -10.36 -7.44 -0.12
CA GLY A 87 -9.82 -6.45 0.82
C GLY A 87 -8.85 -5.45 0.19
N PHE A 88 -8.67 -5.48 -1.13
CA PHE A 88 -7.85 -4.54 -1.88
C PHE A 88 -8.34 -4.39 -3.33
N LEU A 89 -7.91 -3.33 -4.00
CA LEU A 89 -8.04 -3.13 -5.44
C LEU A 89 -6.65 -3.20 -6.09
N THR A 90 -6.58 -3.64 -7.34
CA THR A 90 -5.34 -3.53 -8.14
C THR A 90 -5.04 -2.07 -8.47
N ASP A 91 -3.77 -1.74 -8.72
CA ASP A 91 -3.35 -0.36 -9.06
C ASP A 91 -4.12 0.24 -10.23
N ARG A 92 -4.45 -0.59 -11.24
CA ARG A 92 -5.25 -0.17 -12.39
C ARG A 92 -6.67 0.19 -12.01
N GLN A 93 -7.31 -0.63 -11.17
CA GLN A 93 -8.66 -0.38 -10.67
C GLN A 93 -8.71 0.86 -9.78
N MET A 94 -7.72 1.02 -8.90
CA MET A 94 -7.57 2.19 -8.05
C MET A 94 -7.40 3.47 -8.89
N THR A 95 -6.55 3.43 -9.92
CA THR A 95 -6.34 4.57 -10.82
C THR A 95 -7.65 4.96 -11.50
N LYS A 96 -8.39 3.98 -12.02
CA LYS A 96 -9.67 4.23 -12.69
C LYS A 96 -10.73 4.78 -11.74
N LEU A 97 -10.82 4.24 -10.53
CA LEU A 97 -11.71 4.73 -9.49
C LEU A 97 -11.43 6.20 -9.17
N LYS A 98 -10.15 6.56 -8.99
CA LYS A 98 -9.72 7.94 -8.74
C LYS A 98 -10.07 8.88 -9.90
N GLU A 99 -9.88 8.46 -11.15
CA GLU A 99 -10.26 9.25 -12.33
C GLU A 99 -11.77 9.55 -12.35
N ILE A 100 -12.60 8.52 -12.11
CA ILE A 100 -14.06 8.67 -12.09
C ILE A 100 -14.47 9.59 -10.93
N TYR A 101 -13.96 9.33 -9.73
CA TYR A 101 -14.21 10.17 -8.55
C TYR A 101 -13.88 11.64 -8.83
N GLN A 102 -12.67 11.93 -9.34
CA GLN A 102 -12.25 13.30 -9.67
C GLN A 102 -13.12 13.96 -10.74
N HIS A 103 -13.62 13.20 -11.73
CA HIS A 103 -14.51 13.73 -12.75
C HIS A 103 -15.84 14.22 -12.15
N TYR A 104 -16.43 13.45 -11.22
CA TYR A 104 -17.70 13.81 -10.59
C TYR A 104 -17.55 14.84 -9.46
N CYS A 105 -16.42 14.87 -8.74
CA CYS A 105 -16.17 15.91 -7.73
C CYS A 105 -15.95 17.31 -8.31
N ARG A 106 -15.57 17.43 -9.59
CA ARG A 106 -15.34 18.72 -10.26
C ARG A 106 -16.61 19.29 -10.92
N ARG A 107 -17.71 18.57 -10.87
CA ARG A 107 -18.96 18.91 -11.54
C ARG A 107 -19.97 19.46 -10.55
#